data_AF-A0AAD8LJ85-F1
#
_entry.id   AF-A0AAD8LJ85-F1
#
_cell.length_a   1.000
_cell.length_b   1.000
_cell.length_c   1.000
_cell.angle_alpha   90.00
_cell.angle_beta   90.00
_cell.angle_gamma   90.00
#
_symmetry.space_group_name_H-M   'P 1'
#
loop_
_entity.id
_entity.type
_entity.pdbx_description
1 polymer ?
#
loop_
_entity_poly.entity_id
_entity_poly.type
_entity_poly.pdbx_seq_one_letter_code
_entity_poly.pdbx_strand_id
1 'polypeptide(L)'
;MNGEILTQKKVPEMNFISTKIDLETGILYVESPRCKEKLHIELGSNSSAAVEEINVHAQRYEVMGYDNKIDTWFSNAVGRPCYLLRSSSRSCTLLNRSKNTSICRDIKTRLNFVNEAQLLLISEESVSDLNYRLNSIKEEGSVGLLREVDAMRFRPNIVISGGGPYAEDRWSGLKIGKNHFMSLGGCNRCQMINLNYQAGEVEKSNEPLATLAAYRRAKGKILFGILLRCEFDSEIEDEISSWIQVGQEVYPDA
;
A
#
# COMPACT_ATOMS: atom_id res chain seq x y z
N MET A 1 -25.51 -3.91 0.43
CA MET A 1 -25.22 -4.80 -0.72
C MET A 1 -24.72 -6.16 -0.23
N ASN A 2 -25.14 -7.30 -0.82
CA ASN A 2 -24.52 -8.61 -0.57
C ASN A 2 -23.42 -8.84 -1.62
N GLY A 3 -22.17 -8.59 -1.26
CA GLY A 3 -21.03 -8.71 -2.18
C GLY A 3 -19.76 -9.16 -1.47
N GLU A 4 -18.83 -9.72 -2.24
CA GLU A 4 -17.51 -10.11 -1.75
C GLU A 4 -16.51 -8.97 -1.99
N ILE A 5 -15.61 -8.73 -1.03
CA ILE A 5 -14.52 -7.78 -1.19
C ILE A 5 -13.51 -8.31 -2.22
N LEU A 6 -13.32 -7.54 -3.28
CA LEU A 6 -12.33 -7.85 -4.30
C LEU A 6 -10.93 -7.53 -3.76
N THR A 7 -10.07 -8.54 -3.76
CA THR A 7 -8.65 -8.38 -3.47
C THR A 7 -7.87 -8.64 -4.74
N GLN A 8 -6.74 -7.97 -4.92
CA GLN A 8 -5.88 -8.17 -6.08
C GLN A 8 -5.38 -9.62 -6.22
N LYS A 9 -5.32 -10.38 -5.11
CA LYS A 9 -5.02 -11.82 -5.14
C LYS A 9 -6.09 -12.63 -5.88
N LYS A 10 -7.37 -12.29 -5.69
CA LYS A 10 -8.52 -12.93 -6.32
C LYS A 10 -8.82 -12.35 -7.71
N VAL A 11 -8.49 -11.07 -7.89
CA VAL A 11 -8.78 -10.31 -9.10
C VAL A 11 -7.53 -9.54 -9.54
N PRO A 12 -6.58 -10.24 -10.17
CA PRO A 12 -5.32 -9.63 -10.61
C PRO A 12 -5.50 -8.45 -11.57
N GLU A 13 -6.59 -8.45 -12.34
CA GLU A 13 -6.94 -7.41 -13.31
C GLU A 13 -7.06 -6.01 -12.68
N MET A 14 -7.24 -5.92 -11.36
CA MET A 14 -7.17 -4.66 -10.61
C MET A 14 -5.83 -3.92 -10.81
N ASN A 15 -4.74 -4.63 -11.15
CA ASN A 15 -3.44 -4.00 -11.41
C ASN A 15 -3.41 -3.13 -12.67
N PHE A 16 -4.38 -3.30 -13.59
CA PHE A 16 -4.46 -2.47 -14.79
C PHE A 16 -5.02 -1.08 -14.50
N ILE A 17 -5.45 -0.81 -13.27
CA ILE A 17 -5.98 0.48 -12.88
C ILE A 17 -4.84 1.33 -12.34
N SER A 18 -4.49 2.41 -13.03
CA SER A 18 -3.60 3.45 -12.52
C SER A 18 -4.40 4.64 -12.04
N THR A 19 -3.85 5.32 -11.03
CA THR A 19 -4.48 6.47 -10.39
C THR A 19 -3.50 7.62 -10.26
N LYS A 20 -4.01 8.84 -10.40
CA LYS A 20 -3.27 10.08 -10.11
C LYS A 20 -4.22 11.02 -9.38
N ILE A 21 -3.79 11.52 -8.24
CA ILE A 21 -4.53 12.54 -7.49
C ILE A 21 -3.95 13.90 -7.84
N ASP A 22 -4.80 14.82 -8.26
CA ASP A 22 -4.51 16.23 -8.33
C ASP A 22 -5.14 16.91 -7.10
N LEU A 23 -4.26 17.42 -6.24
CA LEU A 23 -4.66 18.05 -4.99
C LEU A 23 -5.09 19.51 -5.17
N GLU A 24 -4.64 20.18 -6.23
CA GLU A 24 -5.03 21.57 -6.53
C GLU A 24 -6.49 21.62 -6.99
N THR A 25 -6.85 20.69 -7.89
CA THR A 25 -8.23 20.57 -8.39
C THR A 25 -9.10 19.67 -7.53
N GLY A 26 -8.51 18.85 -6.65
CA GLY A 26 -9.24 17.90 -5.81
C GLY A 26 -9.83 16.73 -6.61
N ILE A 27 -9.19 16.33 -7.72
CA ILE A 27 -9.67 15.30 -8.64
C ILE A 27 -8.78 14.06 -8.56
N LEU A 28 -9.41 12.89 -8.42
CA LEU A 28 -8.78 11.60 -8.66
C LEU A 28 -8.99 11.20 -10.12
N TYR A 29 -7.90 11.17 -10.87
CA TYR A 29 -7.83 10.62 -12.22
C TYR A 29 -7.59 9.12 -12.13
N VAL A 30 -8.41 8.35 -12.85
CA VAL A 30 -8.32 6.90 -12.93
C VAL A 30 -8.28 6.49 -14.39
N GLU A 31 -7.35 5.61 -14.75
CA GLU A 31 -7.20 5.12 -16.12
C GLU A 31 -6.92 3.61 -16.11
N SER A 32 -7.26 2.95 -17.22
CA SER A 32 -7.00 1.54 -17.43
C SER A 32 -6.92 1.25 -18.93
N PRO A 33 -5.98 0.41 -19.40
CA PRO A 33 -5.92 0.02 -20.82
C PRO A 33 -7.16 -0.74 -21.28
N ARG A 34 -8.00 -1.23 -20.36
CA ARG A 34 -9.27 -1.91 -20.66
C ARG A 34 -10.45 -0.94 -20.82
N CYS A 35 -10.25 0.34 -20.54
CA CYS A 35 -11.26 1.39 -20.65
C CYS A 35 -10.79 2.45 -21.64
N LYS A 36 -11.65 2.82 -22.60
CA LYS A 36 -11.31 3.84 -23.62
C LYS A 36 -11.19 5.24 -23.02
N GLU A 37 -12.05 5.56 -22.05
CA GLU A 37 -12.12 6.88 -21.44
C GLU A 37 -11.49 6.87 -20.04
N LYS A 38 -10.79 7.95 -19.72
CA LYS A 38 -10.32 8.21 -18.35
C LYS A 38 -11.50 8.61 -17.47
N LEU A 39 -11.48 8.15 -16.22
CA LEU A 39 -12.49 8.47 -15.23
C LEU A 39 -11.96 9.55 -14.29
N HIS A 40 -12.79 10.56 -14.03
CA HIS A 40 -12.47 11.63 -13.09
C HIS A 40 -13.45 11.56 -11.92
N ILE A 41 -12.93 11.54 -10.69
CA ILE A 41 -13.72 11.46 -9.46
C ILE A 41 -13.37 12.67 -8.59
N GLU A 42 -14.36 13.52 -8.30
CA GLU A 42 -14.18 14.68 -7.43
C GLU A 42 -14.10 14.24 -5.96
N LEU A 43 -12.98 14.52 -5.30
CA LEU A 43 -12.74 14.10 -3.90
C LEU A 43 -13.62 14.88 -2.91
N GLY A 44 -13.98 16.12 -3.23
CA GLY A 44 -14.84 16.96 -2.41
C GLY A 44 -16.33 16.64 -2.54
N SER A 45 -16.73 15.91 -3.59
CA SER A 45 -18.12 15.53 -3.78
C SER A 45 -18.47 14.40 -2.80
N ASN A 46 -19.13 14.75 -1.70
CA ASN A 46 -19.92 13.78 -0.97
C ASN A 46 -21.15 13.53 -1.83
N SER A 47 -21.03 12.62 -2.80
CA SER A 47 -22.20 12.15 -3.52
C SER A 47 -23.24 11.72 -2.48
N SER A 48 -24.49 12.11 -2.67
CA SER A 48 -25.64 11.85 -1.78
C SER A 48 -25.99 10.35 -1.69
N ALA A 49 -25.03 9.46 -1.93
CA ALA A 49 -25.19 8.02 -1.81
C ALA A 49 -25.43 7.65 -0.34
N ALA A 50 -26.33 6.68 -0.14
CA ALA A 50 -26.62 6.14 1.18
C ALA A 50 -25.33 5.61 1.83
N VAL A 51 -25.12 5.96 3.09
CA VAL A 51 -24.06 5.35 3.90
C VAL A 51 -24.45 3.89 4.11
N GLU A 52 -23.63 2.97 3.62
CA GLU A 52 -23.76 1.54 3.85
C GLU A 52 -22.68 1.08 4.84
N GLU A 53 -22.97 -0.01 5.55
CA GLU A 53 -21.98 -0.69 6.38
C GLU A 53 -21.45 -1.94 5.69
N ILE A 54 -20.13 -2.08 5.62
CA ILE A 54 -19.47 -3.28 5.12
C ILE A 54 -18.53 -3.90 6.15
N ASN A 55 -18.31 -5.21 6.05
CA ASN A 55 -17.37 -5.95 6.89
C ASN A 55 -16.12 -6.32 6.10
N VAL A 56 -14.99 -5.68 6.42
CA VAL A 56 -13.68 -6.01 5.86
C VAL A 56 -12.84 -6.65 6.96
N HIS A 57 -12.40 -7.91 6.77
CA HIS A 57 -11.56 -8.63 7.73
C HIS A 57 -12.10 -8.63 9.19
N ALA A 58 -13.41 -8.80 9.36
CA ALA A 58 -14.12 -8.75 10.64
C ALA A 58 -14.12 -7.38 11.34
N GLN A 59 -13.85 -6.31 10.58
CA GLN A 59 -14.03 -4.92 11.01
C GLN A 59 -15.12 -4.25 10.18
N ARG A 60 -15.98 -3.47 10.85
CA ARG A 60 -17.08 -2.71 10.24
C ARG A 60 -16.58 -1.36 9.78
N TYR A 61 -16.98 -0.97 8.57
CA TYR A 61 -16.69 0.33 8.00
C TYR A 61 -17.97 0.96 7.46
N GLU A 62 -18.16 2.24 7.75
CA GLU A 62 -19.14 3.08 7.06
C GLU A 62 -18.54 3.52 5.72
N VAL A 63 -19.27 3.23 4.65
CA VAL A 63 -18.85 3.49 3.28
C VAL A 63 -19.92 4.20 2.50
N MET A 64 -19.47 4.96 1.51
CA MET A 64 -20.31 5.65 0.55
C MET A 64 -20.03 5.04 -0.83
N GLY A 65 -21.11 4.72 -1.54
CA GLY A 65 -21.04 4.36 -2.95
C GLY A 65 -20.82 5.57 -3.84
N TYR A 66 -20.47 5.29 -5.09
CA TYR A 66 -20.45 6.27 -6.16
C TYR A 66 -21.68 6.09 -7.07
N ASP A 67 -21.73 6.85 -8.16
CA ASP A 67 -22.77 6.71 -9.16
C ASP A 67 -22.58 5.44 -10.01
N ASN A 68 -23.64 5.04 -10.71
CA ASN A 68 -23.61 3.87 -11.60
C ASN A 68 -22.55 4.00 -12.70
N LYS A 69 -22.16 5.23 -13.09
CA LYS A 69 -21.15 5.46 -14.12
C LYS A 69 -19.77 5.02 -13.64
N ILE A 70 -19.39 5.40 -12.42
CA ILE A 70 -18.14 5.00 -11.78
C ILE A 70 -18.11 3.48 -11.61
N ASP A 71 -19.17 2.88 -11.08
CA ASP A 71 -19.23 1.43 -10.87
C ASP A 71 -19.15 0.64 -12.18
N THR A 72 -19.80 1.14 -13.24
CA THR A 72 -19.70 0.55 -14.59
C THR A 72 -18.27 0.64 -15.13
N TRP A 73 -17.58 1.76 -14.91
CA TRP A 73 -16.19 1.92 -15.34
C TRP A 73 -15.27 0.90 -14.65
N PHE A 74 -15.36 0.76 -13.33
CA PHE A 74 -14.58 -0.23 -12.59
C PHE A 74 -14.95 -1.66 -12.98
N SER A 75 -16.23 -1.94 -13.20
CA SER A 75 -16.69 -3.25 -13.66
C SER A 75 -16.06 -3.63 -15.01
N ASN A 76 -15.95 -2.67 -15.94
CA ASN A 76 -15.29 -2.87 -17.24
C ASN A 76 -13.77 -3.04 -17.10
N ALA A 77 -13.12 -2.21 -16.29
CA ALA A 77 -11.67 -2.27 -16.06
C ALA A 77 -11.25 -3.62 -15.47
N VAL A 78 -12.05 -4.12 -14.52
CA VAL A 78 -11.78 -5.38 -13.83
C VAL A 78 -12.30 -6.59 -14.63
N GLY A 79 -13.33 -6.40 -15.45
CA GLY A 79 -13.96 -7.45 -16.27
C GLY A 79 -15.00 -8.28 -15.51
N ARG A 80 -15.53 -7.77 -14.39
CA ARG A 80 -16.62 -8.40 -13.64
C ARG A 80 -17.43 -7.31 -12.91
N PRO A 81 -18.73 -7.53 -12.63
CA PRO A 81 -19.54 -6.57 -11.89
C PRO A 81 -18.94 -6.25 -10.52
N CYS A 82 -18.70 -4.97 -10.24
CA CYS A 82 -18.18 -4.49 -8.96
C CYS A 82 -18.59 -3.05 -8.68
N TYR A 83 -18.44 -2.63 -7.44
CA TYR A 83 -18.79 -1.29 -6.94
C TYR A 83 -17.56 -0.65 -6.32
N LEU A 84 -17.33 0.64 -6.58
CA LEU A 84 -16.32 1.42 -5.87
C LEU A 84 -16.94 1.97 -4.58
N LEU A 85 -16.27 1.72 -3.45
CA LEU A 85 -16.72 2.18 -2.14
C LEU A 85 -15.66 3.09 -1.51
N ARG A 86 -16.09 4.22 -0.95
CA ARG A 86 -15.25 5.18 -0.24
C ARG A 86 -15.57 5.13 1.25
N SER A 87 -14.57 4.99 2.10
CA SER A 87 -14.77 5.16 3.54
C SER A 87 -14.95 6.64 3.90
N SER A 88 -15.97 6.94 4.70
CA SER A 88 -16.21 8.29 5.21
C SER A 88 -15.26 8.60 6.37
N SER A 89 -14.64 9.79 6.35
CA SER A 89 -13.75 10.25 7.42
C SER A 89 -14.45 10.44 8.77
N ARG A 90 -15.79 10.37 8.81
CA ARG A 90 -16.60 10.64 10.00
C ARG A 90 -16.73 9.49 10.99
N SER A 91 -16.52 8.24 10.59
CA SER A 91 -16.79 7.10 11.46
C SER A 91 -15.85 5.92 11.19
N CYS A 92 -14.72 5.91 11.91
CA CYS A 92 -13.96 4.68 12.13
C CYS A 92 -13.89 4.46 13.64
N THR A 93 -14.95 3.91 14.22
CA THR A 93 -14.91 3.36 15.58
C THR A 93 -14.31 1.96 15.52
N LEU A 94 -13.08 1.82 16.01
CA LEU A 94 -12.51 0.51 16.35
C LEU A 94 -13.31 -0.06 17.53
N LEU A 95 -14.34 -0.86 17.26
CA LEU A 95 -14.99 -1.67 18.30
C LEU A 95 -14.11 -2.89 18.59
N ASN A 96 -13.45 -2.85 19.74
CA ASN A 96 -12.95 -3.96 20.56
C ASN A 96 -12.59 -5.27 19.83
N ARG A 97 -11.29 -5.58 19.77
CA ARG A 97 -10.83 -6.98 19.77
C ARG A 97 -9.57 -7.21 20.61
N SER A 98 -9.79 -8.00 21.66
CA SER A 98 -8.94 -9.00 22.32
C SER A 98 -7.40 -8.84 22.33
N LYS A 99 -6.85 -8.99 23.53
CA LYS A 99 -5.47 -8.72 24.03
C LYS A 99 -4.26 -9.34 23.28
N ASN A 100 -4.37 -9.98 22.12
CA ASN A 100 -3.31 -10.87 21.61
C ASN A 100 -2.75 -10.63 20.19
N THR A 101 -2.87 -9.42 19.63
CA THR A 101 -2.02 -9.04 18.49
C THR A 101 -1.51 -7.63 18.68
N SER A 102 -0.21 -7.43 18.45
CA SER A 102 0.51 -6.15 18.58
C SER A 102 0.17 -5.19 17.43
N ILE A 103 -1.12 -4.99 17.19
CA ILE A 103 -1.67 -3.99 16.26
C ILE A 103 -1.93 -2.72 17.07
N CYS A 104 -1.64 -1.57 16.45
CA CYS A 104 -1.79 -0.20 16.96
C CYS A 104 -2.86 -0.09 18.07
N ARG A 105 -2.41 0.00 19.32
CA ARG A 105 -3.29 0.15 20.50
C ARG A 105 -3.78 1.58 20.70
N ASP A 106 -3.31 2.52 19.88
CA ASP A 106 -3.69 3.94 20.02
C ASP A 106 -4.98 4.25 19.26
N ILE A 107 -5.99 4.59 20.06
CA ILE A 107 -7.35 5.01 19.72
C ILE A 107 -7.40 6.19 18.73
N LYS A 108 -6.27 6.89 18.49
CA LYS A 108 -6.19 8.08 17.63
C LYS A 108 -5.87 7.80 16.15
N THR A 109 -5.23 6.68 15.79
CA THR A 109 -4.88 6.43 14.38
C THR A 109 -6.02 5.70 13.66
N ARG A 110 -6.86 6.47 12.96
CA ARG A 110 -7.93 5.93 12.09
C ARG A 110 -7.30 5.29 10.85
N LEU A 111 -7.20 3.97 10.85
CA LEU A 111 -6.82 3.19 9.68
C LEU A 111 -8.08 2.88 8.86
N ASN A 112 -8.06 3.18 7.56
CA ASN A 112 -9.10 2.77 6.62
C ASN A 112 -8.82 1.32 6.16
N PHE A 113 -8.98 1.02 4.87
CA PHE A 113 -8.77 -0.31 4.28
C PHE A 113 -7.29 -0.75 4.15
N VAL A 114 -6.41 -0.30 5.04
CA VAL A 114 -4.99 -0.71 5.05
C VAL A 114 -4.81 -2.08 5.71
N ASN A 115 -3.75 -2.79 5.32
CA ASN A 115 -3.50 -4.15 5.83
C ASN A 115 -2.87 -4.18 7.23
N GLU A 116 -1.74 -3.49 7.44
CA GLU A 116 -0.94 -3.62 8.67
C GLU A 116 -0.64 -2.28 9.35
N ALA A 117 -0.28 -1.23 8.61
CA ALA A 117 0.05 0.09 9.17
C ALA A 117 -0.32 1.26 8.24
N GLN A 118 -0.08 2.49 8.70
CA GLN A 118 -0.37 3.71 7.95
C GLN A 118 0.52 3.86 6.72
N LEU A 119 1.82 3.61 6.90
CA LEU A 119 2.82 3.83 5.87
C LEU A 119 3.79 2.65 5.83
N LEU A 120 4.29 2.35 4.63
CA LEU A 120 5.39 1.42 4.40
C LEU A 120 6.60 2.19 3.88
N LEU A 121 7.75 2.03 4.54
CA LEU A 121 9.04 2.55 4.09
C LEU A 121 9.93 1.40 3.61
N ILE A 122 10.64 1.62 2.49
CA ILE A 122 11.70 0.74 1.99
C ILE A 122 12.92 1.58 1.56
N SER A 123 14.11 0.98 1.57
CA SER A 123 15.34 1.58 1.01
C SER A 123 15.61 1.12 -0.42
N GLU A 124 16.13 2.02 -1.26
CA GLU A 124 16.63 1.70 -2.61
C GLU A 124 17.79 0.70 -2.56
N GLU A 125 18.65 0.80 -1.55
CA GLU A 125 19.76 -0.13 -1.33
C GLU A 125 19.28 -1.54 -0.95
N SER A 126 18.19 -1.65 -0.17
CA SER A 126 17.51 -2.93 0.10
C SER A 126 16.96 -3.57 -1.17
N VAL A 127 16.36 -2.77 -2.06
CA VAL A 127 15.87 -3.25 -3.37
C VAL A 127 17.05 -3.66 -4.27
N SER A 128 18.13 -2.88 -4.26
CA SER A 128 19.34 -3.15 -5.04
C SER A 128 20.04 -4.44 -4.62
N ASP A 129 20.19 -4.69 -3.31
CA ASP A 129 20.76 -5.94 -2.80
C ASP A 129 19.88 -7.15 -3.15
N LEU A 130 18.54 -7.01 -3.08
CA LEU A 130 17.63 -8.04 -3.55
C LEU A 130 17.83 -8.33 -5.06
N ASN A 131 17.91 -7.29 -5.89
CA ASN A 131 18.17 -7.43 -7.33
C ASN A 131 19.52 -8.09 -7.61
N TYR A 132 20.55 -7.77 -6.84
CA TYR A 132 21.85 -8.43 -6.93
C TYR A 132 21.74 -9.94 -6.64
N ARG A 133 21.04 -10.32 -5.57
CA ARG A 133 20.81 -11.73 -5.21
C ARG A 133 20.01 -12.48 -6.27
N LEU A 134 18.93 -11.88 -6.77
CA LEU A 134 18.13 -12.43 -7.87
C LEU A 134 18.99 -12.69 -9.11
N ASN A 135 19.89 -11.77 -9.45
CA ASN A 135 20.80 -11.92 -10.58
C ASN A 135 21.91 -12.96 -10.34
N SER A 136 22.28 -13.22 -9.08
CA SER A 136 23.34 -14.17 -8.71
C SER A 136 22.88 -15.63 -8.73
N ILE A 137 21.58 -15.90 -8.65
CA ILE A 137 20.97 -17.25 -8.69
C ILE A 137 20.92 -17.82 -10.13
N LYS A 138 21.52 -17.13 -11.12
CA LYS A 138 21.58 -17.59 -12.51
C LYS A 138 22.39 -18.88 -12.64
N GLU A 139 21.72 -20.02 -12.68
CA GLU A 139 22.30 -21.26 -13.20
C GLU A 139 22.48 -21.18 -14.72
N GLU A 140 23.60 -21.74 -15.20
CA GLU A 140 23.96 -21.94 -16.60
C GLU A 140 22.87 -22.73 -17.35
N GLY A 141 21.92 -22.03 -17.98
CA GLY A 141 20.90 -22.64 -18.83
C GLY A 141 19.50 -22.02 -18.76
N SER A 142 19.20 -21.22 -17.74
CA SER A 142 17.92 -20.51 -17.64
C SER A 142 17.93 -19.21 -18.44
N VAL A 143 17.89 -19.34 -19.78
CA VAL A 143 17.64 -18.20 -20.68
C VAL A 143 16.16 -17.82 -20.56
N GLY A 144 15.84 -16.88 -19.67
CA GLY A 144 14.52 -16.26 -19.65
C GLY A 144 14.10 -15.67 -18.31
N LEU A 145 14.20 -14.34 -18.20
CA LEU A 145 13.28 -13.49 -17.41
C LEU A 145 13.42 -13.48 -15.88
N LEU A 146 14.61 -13.23 -15.33
CA LEU A 146 14.67 -12.54 -14.03
C LEU A 146 14.85 -11.04 -14.28
N ARG A 147 13.71 -10.36 -14.33
CA ARG A 147 13.62 -8.90 -14.47
C ARG A 147 13.94 -8.25 -13.14
N GLU A 148 14.69 -7.16 -13.22
CA GLU A 148 14.92 -6.25 -12.12
C GLU A 148 13.59 -5.92 -11.41
N VAL A 149 13.59 -6.06 -10.11
CA VAL A 149 12.45 -5.75 -9.25
C VAL A 149 12.47 -4.26 -8.94
N ASP A 150 11.40 -3.58 -9.33
CA ASP A 150 11.14 -2.20 -8.96
C ASP A 150 10.63 -2.10 -7.50
N ALA A 151 11.00 -1.00 -6.83
CA ALA A 151 10.55 -0.63 -5.48
C ALA A 151 9.02 -0.70 -5.33
N MET A 152 8.27 -0.26 -6.35
CA MET A 152 6.80 -0.24 -6.37
C MET A 152 6.17 -1.63 -6.27
N ARG A 153 6.92 -2.70 -6.56
CA ARG A 153 6.47 -4.09 -6.35
C ARG A 153 6.13 -4.36 -4.88
N PHE A 154 6.77 -3.66 -3.95
CA PHE A 154 6.53 -3.78 -2.51
C PHE A 154 5.41 -2.87 -2.00
N ARG A 155 4.86 -2.02 -2.88
CA ARG A 155 3.82 -1.02 -2.60
C ARG A 155 4.20 -0.06 -1.44
N PRO A 156 5.42 0.51 -1.45
CA PRO A 156 5.82 1.46 -0.42
C PRO A 156 5.02 2.75 -0.54
N ASN A 157 4.95 3.49 0.56
CA ASN A 157 4.54 4.89 0.58
C ASN A 157 5.75 5.81 0.51
N ILE A 158 6.86 5.41 1.14
CA ILE A 158 8.11 6.17 1.21
C ILE A 158 9.24 5.27 0.72
N VAL A 159 10.03 5.78 -0.22
CA VAL A 159 11.28 5.17 -0.68
C VAL A 159 12.40 6.12 -0.33
N ILE A 160 13.47 5.60 0.26
CA ILE A 160 14.62 6.39 0.73
C ILE A 160 15.93 5.86 0.13
N SER A 161 16.96 6.71 0.18
CA SER A 161 18.33 6.40 -0.23
C SER A 161 19.33 6.96 0.78
N GLY A 162 20.60 6.59 0.66
CA GLY A 162 21.71 7.09 1.48
C GLY A 162 22.10 6.20 2.67
N GLY A 163 21.60 4.95 2.70
CA GLY A 163 21.87 3.97 3.76
C GLY A 163 22.60 2.72 3.26
N GLY A 164 22.94 1.82 4.19
CA GLY A 164 23.30 0.45 3.81
C GLY A 164 22.04 -0.38 3.51
N PRO A 165 22.12 -1.47 2.73
CA PRO A 165 21.00 -2.38 2.54
C PRO A 165 20.41 -2.82 3.89
N TYR A 166 19.10 -2.72 4.02
CA TYR A 166 18.33 -3.07 5.21
C TYR A 166 18.66 -2.24 6.46
N ALA A 167 19.28 -1.07 6.31
CA ALA A 167 19.54 -0.17 7.44
C ALA A 167 18.24 0.21 8.18
N GLU A 168 17.13 0.32 7.45
CA GLU A 168 15.81 0.66 7.96
C GLU A 168 15.31 -0.31 9.04
N ASP A 169 15.75 -1.57 9.03
CA ASP A 169 15.30 -2.58 10.00
C ASP A 169 15.62 -2.22 11.46
N ARG A 170 16.67 -1.41 11.67
CA ARG A 170 17.18 -1.06 13.00
C ARG A 170 16.54 0.20 13.57
N TRP A 171 15.78 0.93 12.76
CA TRP A 171 15.24 2.23 13.17
C TRP A 171 14.06 2.05 14.11
N SER A 172 14.15 2.69 15.26
CA SER A 172 13.05 2.82 16.23
C SER A 172 12.03 3.86 15.76
N GLY A 173 12.50 4.87 15.03
CA GLY A 173 11.72 5.94 14.41
C GLY A 173 12.54 6.70 13.38
N LEU A 174 11.97 7.72 12.78
CA LEU A 174 12.66 8.65 11.89
C LEU A 174 11.93 9.99 11.82
N LYS A 175 12.69 11.01 11.43
CA LYS A 175 12.19 12.35 11.14
C LYS A 175 12.39 12.70 9.68
N ILE A 176 11.35 13.25 9.06
CA ILE A 176 11.39 13.82 7.71
C ILE A 176 10.77 15.22 7.76
N GLY A 177 11.59 16.25 7.57
CA GLY A 177 11.18 17.64 7.79
C GLY A 177 10.73 17.87 9.24
N LYS A 178 9.46 18.24 9.43
CA LYS A 178 8.85 18.45 10.75
C LYS A 178 8.10 17.23 11.30
N ASN A 179 7.94 16.19 10.49
CA ASN A 179 7.15 15.02 10.84
C ASN A 179 8.02 13.96 11.52
N HIS A 180 7.49 13.37 12.58
CA HIS A 180 8.09 12.22 13.25
C HIS A 180 7.29 10.96 12.95
N PHE A 181 8.00 9.87 12.69
CA PHE A 181 7.42 8.58 12.39
C PHE A 181 8.00 7.53 13.33
N MET A 182 7.14 6.76 13.96
CA MET A 182 7.54 5.62 14.79
C MET A 182 7.55 4.34 13.95
N SER A 183 8.60 3.54 14.08
CA SER A 183 8.68 2.21 13.48
C SER A 183 7.86 1.20 14.27
N LEU A 184 7.00 0.48 13.58
CA LEU A 184 6.22 -0.64 14.11
C LEU A 184 6.90 -1.99 13.85
N GLY A 185 8.11 -1.97 13.27
CA GLY A 185 8.89 -3.13 12.90
C GLY A 185 8.73 -3.57 11.44
N GLY A 186 9.42 -4.66 11.10
CA GLY A 186 9.51 -5.17 9.74
C GLY A 186 8.16 -5.65 9.17
N CYS A 187 7.88 -5.28 7.93
CA CYS A 187 6.66 -5.69 7.25
C CYS A 187 6.81 -7.08 6.63
N ASN A 188 5.87 -7.98 6.96
CA ASN A 188 5.85 -9.32 6.42
C ASN A 188 5.37 -9.32 4.95
N ARG A 189 6.11 -10.00 4.08
CA ARG A 189 5.77 -10.12 2.67
C ARG A 189 5.01 -11.40 2.38
N CYS A 190 4.02 -11.27 1.52
CA CYS A 190 3.23 -12.39 1.00
C CYS A 190 3.39 -12.52 -0.52
N GLN A 191 2.77 -13.54 -1.11
CA GLN A 191 2.84 -13.85 -2.55
C GLN A 191 2.41 -12.69 -3.47
N MET A 192 1.79 -11.64 -2.94
CA MET A 192 1.42 -10.45 -3.73
C MET A 192 2.61 -9.84 -4.46
N ILE A 193 3.82 -9.86 -3.89
CA ILE A 193 4.99 -9.28 -4.54
C ILE A 193 5.44 -10.09 -5.77
N ASN A 194 4.99 -11.34 -5.90
CA ASN A 194 5.37 -12.20 -7.02
C ASN A 194 4.49 -12.02 -8.26
N LEU A 195 3.43 -11.21 -8.17
CA LEU A 195 2.59 -10.93 -9.33
C LEU A 195 3.33 -9.94 -10.22
N ASN A 196 3.61 -10.34 -11.45
CA ASN A 196 4.18 -9.48 -12.47
C ASN A 196 3.18 -9.29 -13.61
N TYR A 197 3.07 -8.07 -14.11
CA TYR A 197 2.11 -7.74 -15.17
C TYR A 197 2.88 -7.28 -16.39
N GLN A 198 2.82 -8.10 -17.42
CA GLN A 198 3.60 -7.98 -18.63
C GLN A 198 2.67 -8.22 -19.80
N ALA A 199 2.67 -7.33 -20.79
CA ALA A 199 1.86 -7.46 -22.01
C ALA A 199 0.34 -7.70 -21.79
N GLY A 200 -0.21 -7.24 -20.65
CA GLY A 200 -1.63 -7.44 -20.34
C GLY A 200 -1.96 -8.79 -19.68
N GLU A 201 -0.96 -9.60 -19.35
CA GLU A 201 -1.12 -10.89 -18.66
C GLU A 201 -0.45 -10.89 -17.28
N VAL A 202 -0.94 -11.77 -16.41
CA VAL A 202 -0.45 -11.92 -15.04
C VAL A 202 0.48 -13.12 -14.96
N GLU A 203 1.77 -12.84 -14.90
CA GLU A 203 2.79 -13.83 -14.65
C GLU A 203 2.86 -14.10 -13.14
N LYS A 204 2.52 -15.32 -12.73
CA LYS A 204 2.70 -15.79 -11.36
C LYS A 204 4.06 -16.46 -11.25
N SER A 205 4.94 -15.87 -10.45
CA SER A 205 6.27 -16.40 -10.16
C SER A 205 6.40 -16.77 -8.68
N ASN A 206 7.45 -17.50 -8.30
CA ASN A 206 7.83 -17.68 -6.89
C ASN A 206 8.76 -16.56 -6.39
N GLU A 207 9.35 -15.81 -7.31
CA GLU A 207 10.19 -14.64 -7.08
C GLU A 207 9.40 -13.33 -7.10
N PRO A 208 9.82 -12.31 -6.32
CA PRO A 208 11.05 -12.29 -5.50
C PRO A 208 10.90 -12.85 -4.08
N LEU A 209 9.73 -13.38 -3.71
CA LEU A 209 9.47 -13.85 -2.34
C LEU A 209 10.35 -15.05 -1.96
N ALA A 210 10.64 -15.97 -2.88
CA ALA A 210 11.50 -17.11 -2.61
C ALA A 210 12.95 -16.69 -2.31
N THR A 211 13.52 -15.76 -3.08
CA THR A 211 14.83 -15.17 -2.78
C THR A 211 14.82 -14.49 -1.42
N LEU A 212 13.83 -13.64 -1.14
CA LEU A 212 13.68 -13.02 0.20
C LEU A 212 13.58 -14.08 1.30
N ALA A 213 12.85 -15.16 1.08
CA ALA A 213 12.69 -16.23 2.06
C ALA A 213 14.01 -16.93 2.43
N ALA A 214 14.99 -16.92 1.55
CA ALA A 214 16.29 -17.58 1.77
C ALA A 214 17.18 -16.83 2.78
N TYR A 215 17.08 -15.49 2.85
CA TYR A 215 17.98 -14.69 3.71
C TYR A 215 17.28 -13.68 4.63
N ARG A 216 15.98 -13.41 4.44
CA ARG A 216 15.18 -12.45 5.23
C ARG A 216 14.11 -13.12 6.08
N ARG A 217 14.17 -14.44 6.23
CA ARG A 217 13.21 -15.17 7.07
C ARG A 217 13.57 -15.02 8.54
N ALA A 218 12.67 -14.42 9.30
CA ALA A 218 12.81 -14.25 10.75
C ALA A 218 11.51 -14.66 11.45
N LYS A 219 11.60 -15.57 12.43
CA LYS A 219 10.44 -16.05 13.23
C LYS A 219 9.24 -16.49 12.37
N GLY A 220 9.52 -17.18 11.25
CA GLY A 220 8.49 -17.66 10.32
C GLY A 220 7.93 -16.62 9.34
N LYS A 221 8.32 -15.35 9.45
CA LYS A 221 7.94 -14.25 8.55
C LYS A 221 9.06 -13.92 7.57
N ILE A 222 8.73 -13.36 6.41
CA ILE A 222 9.70 -12.88 5.41
C ILE A 222 9.64 -11.37 5.43
N LEU A 223 10.68 -10.71 5.92
CA LEU A 223 10.63 -9.27 6.23
C LEU A 223 11.29 -8.42 5.15
N PHE A 224 10.59 -7.39 4.68
CA PHE A 224 11.12 -6.38 3.77
C PHE A 224 10.43 -5.04 3.97
N GLY A 225 11.22 -4.00 4.25
CA GLY A 225 10.75 -2.69 4.68
C GLY A 225 10.22 -2.65 6.10
N ILE A 226 9.97 -1.44 6.59
CA ILE A 226 9.41 -1.18 7.92
C ILE A 226 8.04 -0.52 7.82
N LEU A 227 7.17 -0.89 8.75
CA LEU A 227 5.86 -0.28 8.93
C LEU A 227 6.01 0.97 9.79
N LEU A 228 5.42 2.07 9.35
CA LEU A 228 5.50 3.36 10.03
C LEU A 228 4.13 3.85 10.49
N ARG A 229 4.16 4.59 11.60
CA ARG A 229 3.04 5.40 12.10
C ARG A 229 3.50 6.84 12.23
N CYS A 230 2.69 7.78 11.74
CA CYS A 230 2.94 9.21 11.93
C CYS A 230 2.57 9.61 13.37
N GLU A 231 3.45 10.33 14.04
CA GLU A 231 3.19 10.91 15.35
C GLU A 231 2.63 12.32 15.19
N PHE A 232 1.49 12.58 15.85
CA PHE A 232 0.88 13.90 15.90
C PHE A 232 1.09 14.46 17.28
N ASP A 233 1.85 15.55 17.38
CA ASP A 233 2.02 16.26 18.64
C ASP A 233 0.70 16.98 18.96
N SER A 234 0.08 16.62 20.08
CA SER A 234 -1.26 17.12 20.43
C SER A 234 -1.30 18.57 20.90
N GLU A 235 -0.16 19.26 20.92
CA GLU A 235 -0.02 20.63 21.45
C GLU A 235 0.11 21.71 20.37
N ILE A 236 0.18 21.34 19.08
CA ILE A 236 0.29 22.30 17.98
C ILE A 236 -0.97 22.20 17.11
N GLU A 237 -1.95 23.03 17.44
CA GLU A 237 -3.11 23.41 16.61
C GLU A 237 -2.70 24.29 15.40
N ASP A 238 -1.45 24.22 14.93
CA ASP A 238 -1.10 24.85 13.66
C ASP A 238 -1.49 23.91 12.52
N GLU A 239 -2.61 24.27 11.91
CA GLU A 239 -3.33 23.67 10.78
C GLU A 239 -2.54 23.62 9.45
N ILE A 240 -1.22 23.42 9.49
CA ILE A 240 -0.42 23.12 8.33
C ILE A 240 0.13 21.71 8.52
N SER A 241 -0.61 20.74 7.97
CA SER A 241 -0.10 19.41 7.67
C SER A 241 1.31 19.56 7.09
N SER A 242 2.31 19.09 7.83
CA SER A 242 3.70 19.23 7.38
C SER A 242 3.89 18.28 6.21
N TRP A 243 3.75 18.80 4.99
CA TRP A 243 4.00 18.05 3.77
C TRP A 243 5.43 17.52 3.79
N ILE A 244 5.58 16.23 3.47
CA ILE A 244 6.88 15.68 3.10
C ILE A 244 7.05 15.77 1.58
N GLN A 245 8.28 15.99 1.13
CA GLN A 245 8.62 16.17 -0.27
C GLN A 245 9.82 15.30 -0.64
N VAL A 246 9.87 14.85 -1.90
CA VAL A 246 11.03 14.13 -2.44
C VAL A 246 12.26 15.03 -2.36
N GLY A 247 13.38 14.47 -1.91
CA GLY A 247 14.63 15.19 -1.72
C GLY A 247 14.85 15.75 -0.31
N GLN A 248 13.89 15.59 0.60
CA GLN A 248 14.11 15.89 2.02
C GLN A 248 15.04 14.86 2.67
N GLU A 249 15.91 15.35 3.56
CA GLU A 249 16.76 14.49 4.37
C GLU A 249 15.95 13.69 5.39
N VAL A 250 16.39 12.46 5.62
CA VAL A 250 15.80 11.50 6.56
C VAL A 250 16.75 11.30 7.72
N TYR A 251 16.29 11.58 8.93
CA TYR A 251 17.07 11.40 10.15
C TYR A 251 16.50 10.23 10.94
N PRO A 252 17.13 9.04 10.91
CA PRO A 252 16.65 7.90 11.67
C PRO A 252 16.98 8.03 13.16
N ASP A 253 16.06 7.60 14.01
CA ASP A 253 16.29 7.46 15.44
C ASP A 253 17.08 6.16 15.71
N ALA A 254 17.99 6.22 16.68
CA ALA A 254 18.83 5.10 17.08
C ALA A 254 18.09 4.01 17.86
#